data_AF-A0A533ZZN5-F1
#
_entry.id   AF-A0A533ZZN5-F1
#
_cell.length_a   1.000
_cell.length_b   1.000
_cell.length_c   1.000
_cell.angle_alpha   90.00
_cell.angle_beta   90.00
_cell.angle_gamma   90.00
#
_symmetry.space_group_name_H-M   'P 1'
#
loop_
_entity.id
_entity.type
_entity.pdbx_description
1 polymer ?
#
loop_
_entity_poly.entity_id
_entity_poly.type
_entity_poly.pdbx_seq_one_letter_code
_entity_poly.pdbx_strand_id
1 'polypeptide(L)'
;MSLPEEIQAALQVYDVKKGKWRKLFRRDQGAIRALRKLSSHDQANLLQIYQCFIKNKPKSTQESYKVYRALLDYLTDIDYCGIPETLNQLYNNKLLNPSNLNKLSELKGNQFSQLALLFPLLNTRGLLIQTNFDNIAKYFKIVTQNKLDDELSNIVNAVNILGNKYLTQGNLDCLLEKPLEAGSMVRVLRVLGANNLLTANNRVELSKEENRFLLSNQAYFVVWNPLEIHLPTIKATHEKQLIIDKLIRLTQEEDPIKKIENYMRELIPEPSKPPKRNTFDKFSTAPPPRSKSRSSLNDLGIIMDISGTL
;
A
#
# COMPACT_ATOMS: atom_id res chain seq x y z
N MET A 1 -8.70 -33.01 11.45
CA MET A 1 -8.34 -31.96 12.44
C MET A 1 -9.62 -31.47 13.09
N SER A 2 -9.59 -31.25 14.40
CA SER A 2 -10.71 -30.75 15.20
C SER A 2 -10.61 -29.24 15.39
N LEU A 3 -11.64 -28.62 15.99
CA LEU A 3 -11.61 -27.23 16.44
C LEU A 3 -10.33 -26.93 17.26
N PRO A 4 -9.75 -25.72 17.17
CA PRO A 4 -8.69 -25.28 18.09
C PRO A 4 -9.07 -25.47 19.57
N GLU A 5 -8.10 -25.84 20.39
CA GLU A 5 -8.32 -26.24 21.80
C GLU A 5 -8.95 -25.11 22.61
N GLU A 6 -8.53 -23.87 22.36
CA GLU A 6 -9.02 -22.66 23.01
C GLU A 6 -10.52 -22.47 22.75
N ILE A 7 -10.94 -22.73 21.51
CA ILE A 7 -12.35 -22.65 21.10
C ILE A 7 -13.14 -23.81 21.72
N GLN A 8 -12.56 -25.01 21.76
CA GLN A 8 -13.20 -26.17 22.42
C GLN A 8 -13.42 -25.94 23.91
N ALA A 9 -12.41 -25.43 24.62
CA ALA A 9 -12.51 -25.11 26.04
C ALA A 9 -13.61 -24.07 26.30
N ALA A 10 -13.66 -23.01 25.48
CA ALA A 10 -14.72 -22.02 25.57
C ALA A 10 -16.13 -22.59 25.29
N LEU A 11 -16.24 -23.55 24.36
CA LEU A 11 -17.49 -24.25 24.07
C LEU A 11 -17.97 -25.12 25.24
N GLN A 12 -17.06 -25.79 25.95
CA GLN A 12 -17.40 -26.57 27.15
C GLN A 12 -17.96 -25.64 28.24
N VAL A 13 -17.32 -24.49 28.47
CA VAL A 13 -17.82 -23.48 29.40
C VAL A 13 -19.19 -22.96 28.97
N TYR A 14 -19.40 -22.73 27.67
CA TYR A 14 -20.69 -22.33 27.12
C TYR A 14 -21.80 -23.35 27.44
N ASP A 15 -21.55 -24.65 27.29
CA ASP A 15 -22.57 -25.68 27.58
C ASP A 15 -22.99 -25.69 29.05
N VAL A 16 -22.03 -25.47 29.95
CA VAL A 16 -22.30 -25.38 31.39
C VAL A 16 -22.99 -24.07 31.75
N LYS A 17 -22.66 -22.95 31.11
CA LYS A 17 -23.12 -21.61 31.55
C LYS A 17 -24.25 -21.01 30.70
N LYS A 18 -24.64 -21.63 29.58
CA LYS A 18 -25.72 -21.10 28.72
C LYS A 18 -27.02 -20.91 29.51
N GLY A 19 -27.76 -19.85 29.18
CA GLY A 19 -28.93 -19.42 29.95
C GLY A 19 -29.96 -20.53 30.18
N LYS A 20 -30.70 -20.44 31.29
CA LYS A 20 -31.64 -21.48 31.75
C LYS A 20 -32.60 -21.96 30.65
N TRP A 21 -33.17 -21.04 29.87
CA TRP A 21 -34.05 -21.37 28.74
C TRP A 21 -33.36 -22.17 27.62
N ARG A 22 -32.10 -21.88 27.34
CA ARG A 22 -31.31 -22.61 26.34
C ARG A 22 -30.99 -24.03 26.79
N LYS A 23 -30.74 -24.22 28.09
CA LYS A 23 -30.59 -25.54 28.71
C LYS A 23 -31.90 -26.31 28.66
N LEU A 24 -33.00 -25.68 29.09
CA LEU A 24 -34.32 -26.31 29.17
C LEU A 24 -34.82 -26.79 27.81
N PHE A 25 -34.67 -25.97 26.77
CA PHE A 25 -35.09 -26.32 25.42
C PHE A 25 -34.01 -26.98 24.57
N ARG A 26 -32.83 -27.29 25.14
CA ARG A 26 -31.66 -27.82 24.42
C ARG A 26 -31.34 -27.03 23.13
N ARG A 27 -31.42 -25.69 23.21
CA ARG A 27 -31.21 -24.77 22.08
C ARG A 27 -29.93 -23.95 22.24
N ASP A 28 -29.05 -24.02 21.25
CA ASP A 28 -27.86 -23.19 21.22
C ASP A 28 -28.11 -21.81 20.59
N GLN A 29 -27.19 -20.89 20.83
CA GLN A 29 -27.18 -19.58 20.17
C GLN A 29 -26.85 -19.78 18.69
N GLY A 30 -27.31 -18.85 17.83
CA GLY A 30 -27.22 -18.98 16.38
C GLY A 30 -25.83 -19.35 15.86
N ALA A 31 -24.78 -18.67 16.35
CA ALA A 31 -23.39 -18.94 15.96
C ALA A 31 -22.92 -20.30 16.46
N ILE A 32 -23.20 -20.66 17.70
CA ILE A 32 -22.81 -21.98 18.26
C ILE A 32 -23.52 -23.12 17.52
N ARG A 33 -24.80 -22.95 17.20
CA ARG A 33 -25.57 -23.91 16.41
C ARG A 33 -25.01 -24.03 14.99
N ALA A 34 -24.60 -22.92 14.36
CA ALA A 34 -23.98 -22.94 13.04
C ALA A 34 -22.61 -23.64 13.09
N LEU A 35 -21.79 -23.32 14.09
CA LEU A 35 -20.49 -23.95 14.33
C LEU A 35 -20.61 -25.48 14.48
N ARG A 36 -21.59 -25.96 15.26
CA ARG A 36 -21.85 -27.40 15.45
C ARG A 36 -22.37 -28.12 14.21
N LYS A 37 -22.89 -27.38 13.24
CA LYS A 37 -23.35 -27.94 11.95
C LYS A 37 -22.25 -28.02 10.90
N LEU A 38 -21.09 -27.41 11.14
CA LEU A 38 -19.94 -27.54 10.27
C LEU A 38 -19.48 -29.00 10.23
N SER A 39 -19.10 -29.47 9.03
CA SER A 39 -18.47 -30.77 8.86
C SER A 39 -17.14 -30.82 9.63
N SER A 40 -16.63 -32.02 9.92
CA SER A 40 -15.32 -32.15 10.58
C SER A 40 -14.19 -31.49 9.78
N HIS A 41 -14.32 -31.41 8.45
CA HIS A 41 -13.37 -30.68 7.60
C HIS A 41 -13.49 -29.16 7.78
N ASP A 42 -14.71 -28.62 7.77
CA ASP A 42 -14.95 -27.18 7.94
C ASP A 42 -14.64 -26.69 9.36
N GLN A 43 -14.72 -27.55 10.36
CA GLN A 43 -14.29 -27.26 11.73
C GLN A 43 -12.77 -27.10 11.87
N ALA A 44 -11.99 -27.45 10.86
CA ALA A 44 -10.56 -27.13 10.80
C ALA A 44 -10.28 -25.83 10.02
N ASN A 45 -11.30 -25.25 9.36
CA ASN A 45 -11.16 -24.04 8.57
C ASN A 45 -11.58 -22.81 9.38
N LEU A 46 -10.58 -22.01 9.81
CA LEU A 46 -10.80 -20.82 10.63
C LEU A 46 -11.73 -19.79 9.97
N LEU A 47 -11.71 -19.69 8.65
CA LEU A 47 -12.59 -18.76 7.91
C LEU A 47 -14.07 -19.20 8.02
N GLN A 48 -14.34 -20.50 7.96
CA GLN A 48 -15.69 -21.07 8.13
C GLN A 48 -16.19 -20.89 9.57
N ILE A 49 -15.31 -21.11 10.54
CA ILE A 49 -15.61 -20.88 11.96
C ILE A 49 -15.96 -19.40 12.18
N TYR A 50 -15.15 -18.46 11.71
CA TYR A 50 -15.39 -17.03 11.87
C TYR A 50 -16.67 -16.58 11.16
N GLN A 51 -16.96 -17.13 9.97
CA GLN A 51 -18.20 -16.83 9.25
C GLN A 51 -19.46 -17.16 10.10
N CYS A 52 -19.43 -18.24 10.89
CA CYS A 52 -20.54 -18.58 11.79
C CYS A 52 -20.86 -17.46 12.78
N PHE A 53 -19.82 -16.82 13.31
CA PHE A 53 -19.93 -15.73 14.28
C PHE A 53 -20.25 -14.39 13.63
N ILE A 54 -19.74 -14.08 12.44
CA ILE A 54 -20.14 -12.84 11.75
C ILE A 54 -21.65 -12.85 11.44
N LYS A 55 -22.14 -13.94 10.85
CA LYS A 55 -23.56 -14.07 10.45
C LYS A 55 -24.52 -14.10 11.65
N ASN A 56 -24.05 -14.54 12.82
CA ASN A 56 -24.87 -14.71 14.02
C ASN A 56 -24.23 -14.07 15.25
N LYS A 57 -23.74 -12.84 15.11
CA LYS A 57 -22.91 -12.15 16.12
C LYS A 57 -23.54 -12.21 17.52
N PRO A 58 -22.90 -12.86 18.50
CA PRO A 58 -23.42 -12.91 19.86
C PRO A 58 -23.32 -11.54 20.54
N LYS A 59 -24.27 -11.22 21.41
CA LYS A 59 -24.20 -10.01 22.25
C LYS A 59 -23.11 -10.18 23.31
N SER A 60 -22.42 -9.10 23.67
CA SER A 60 -21.34 -9.12 24.68
C SER A 60 -21.76 -9.70 26.03
N THR A 61 -23.04 -9.61 26.38
CA THR A 61 -23.62 -10.16 27.62
C THR A 61 -23.91 -11.67 27.58
N GLN A 62 -23.74 -12.34 26.43
CA GLN A 62 -24.06 -13.75 26.26
C GLN A 62 -22.83 -14.64 26.44
N GLU A 63 -22.99 -15.83 27.02
CA GLU A 63 -21.88 -16.80 27.12
C GLU A 63 -21.31 -17.21 25.75
N SER A 64 -22.11 -17.19 24.68
CA SER A 64 -21.63 -17.44 23.32
C SER A 64 -20.63 -16.38 22.84
N TYR A 65 -20.64 -15.18 23.44
CA TYR A 65 -19.63 -14.16 23.16
C TYR A 65 -18.26 -14.51 23.73
N LYS A 66 -18.19 -15.31 24.80
CA LYS A 66 -16.90 -15.81 25.31
C LYS A 66 -16.25 -16.79 24.34
N VAL A 67 -17.04 -17.61 23.65
CA VAL A 67 -16.56 -18.46 22.54
C VAL A 67 -16.08 -17.61 21.37
N TYR A 68 -16.82 -16.56 21.03
CA TYR A 68 -16.39 -15.60 20.00
C TYR A 68 -15.09 -14.89 20.39
N ARG A 69 -14.92 -14.52 21.65
CA ARG A 69 -13.68 -13.93 22.18
C ARG A 69 -12.50 -14.90 22.07
N ALA A 70 -12.66 -16.14 22.52
CA ALA A 70 -11.63 -17.16 22.38
C ALA A 70 -11.20 -17.36 20.91
N LEU A 71 -12.15 -17.33 19.97
CA LEU A 71 -11.82 -17.34 18.54
C LEU A 71 -11.05 -16.09 18.10
N LEU A 72 -11.45 -14.89 18.54
CA LEU A 72 -10.73 -13.66 18.19
C LEU A 72 -9.32 -13.67 18.76
N ASP A 73 -9.14 -14.06 20.01
CA ASP A 73 -7.84 -14.11 20.68
C ASP A 73 -6.93 -15.12 19.95
N TYR A 74 -7.45 -16.31 19.62
CA TYR A 74 -6.74 -17.31 18.80
C TYR A 74 -6.36 -16.78 17.41
N LEU A 75 -7.26 -16.03 16.76
CA LEU A 75 -6.97 -15.42 15.46
C LEU A 75 -5.88 -14.36 15.58
N THR A 76 -5.90 -13.52 16.63
CA THR A 76 -4.88 -12.50 16.89
C THR A 76 -3.49 -13.10 17.08
N ASP A 77 -3.40 -14.28 17.70
CA ASP A 77 -2.12 -14.98 17.90
C ASP A 77 -1.51 -15.50 16.59
N ILE A 78 -2.34 -15.78 15.58
CA ILE A 78 -1.90 -16.35 14.28
C ILE A 78 -1.77 -15.27 13.20
N ASP A 79 -2.60 -14.24 13.27
CA ASP A 79 -2.67 -13.15 12.31
C ASP A 79 -3.12 -11.88 13.05
N TYR A 80 -2.33 -10.80 12.95
CA TYR A 80 -2.54 -9.55 13.68
C TYR A 80 -3.77 -8.78 13.13
N CYS A 81 -4.96 -9.34 13.36
CA CYS A 81 -6.27 -8.86 12.93
C CYS A 81 -6.54 -8.89 11.41
N GLY A 82 -5.68 -9.45 10.56
CA GLY A 82 -5.94 -9.49 9.11
C GLY A 82 -7.25 -10.22 8.73
N ILE A 83 -7.44 -11.44 9.24
CA ILE A 83 -8.59 -12.30 8.96
C ILE A 83 -9.91 -11.65 9.44
N PRO A 84 -10.06 -11.25 10.73
CA PRO A 84 -11.31 -10.65 11.19
C PRO A 84 -11.71 -9.41 10.37
N GLU A 85 -10.79 -8.48 10.13
CA GLU A 85 -11.04 -7.24 9.41
C GLU A 85 -11.46 -7.51 7.96
N THR A 86 -10.73 -8.39 7.26
CA THR A 86 -11.04 -8.79 5.88
C THR A 86 -12.45 -9.38 5.78
N LEU A 87 -12.78 -10.36 6.62
CA LEU A 87 -14.08 -11.04 6.57
C LEU A 87 -15.24 -10.13 6.99
N ASN A 88 -15.01 -9.20 7.92
CA ASN A 88 -16.00 -8.16 8.28
C ASN A 88 -16.27 -7.22 7.10
N GLN A 89 -15.23 -6.75 6.39
CA GLN A 89 -15.41 -5.91 5.19
C GLN A 89 -16.21 -6.65 4.12
N LEU A 90 -15.90 -7.91 3.86
CA LEU A 90 -16.66 -8.73 2.89
C LEU A 90 -18.11 -8.94 3.33
N TYR A 91 -18.37 -9.18 4.62
CA TYR A 91 -19.73 -9.33 5.11
C TYR A 91 -20.55 -8.05 4.95
N ASN A 92 -19.98 -6.91 5.35
CA ASN A 92 -20.63 -5.60 5.25
C ASN A 92 -20.96 -5.22 3.80
N ASN A 93 -20.15 -5.69 2.84
CA ASN A 93 -20.35 -5.48 1.41
C ASN A 93 -21.14 -6.61 0.73
N LYS A 94 -21.74 -7.54 1.50
CA LYS A 94 -22.51 -8.69 0.98
C LYS A 94 -21.71 -9.62 0.06
N LEU A 95 -20.38 -9.64 0.21
CA LEU A 95 -19.44 -10.48 -0.53
C LEU A 95 -19.05 -11.75 0.23
N LEU A 96 -19.41 -11.89 1.51
CA LEU A 96 -19.08 -13.08 2.31
C LEU A 96 -20.04 -14.26 2.01
N ASN A 97 -19.77 -14.97 0.91
CA ASN A 97 -20.48 -16.19 0.50
C ASN A 97 -19.50 -17.39 0.40
N PRO A 98 -19.98 -18.64 0.29
CA PRO A 98 -19.11 -19.82 0.24
C PRO A 98 -18.09 -19.79 -0.90
N SER A 99 -18.47 -19.30 -2.09
CA SER A 99 -17.55 -19.20 -3.25
C SER A 99 -16.38 -18.26 -2.95
N ASN A 100 -16.66 -17.08 -2.40
CA ASN A 100 -15.63 -16.11 -2.06
C ASN A 100 -14.78 -16.56 -0.88
N LEU A 101 -15.36 -17.29 0.09
CA LEU A 101 -14.60 -17.86 1.21
C LEU A 101 -13.61 -18.92 0.73
N ASN A 102 -13.99 -19.75 -0.24
CA ASN A 102 -13.10 -20.74 -0.86
C ASN A 102 -11.97 -20.09 -1.68
N LYS A 103 -12.12 -18.85 -2.15
CA LYS A 103 -11.01 -18.13 -2.79
C LYS A 103 -9.97 -17.67 -1.77
N LEU A 104 -10.36 -17.47 -0.51
CA LEU A 104 -9.49 -16.99 0.57
C LEU A 104 -8.80 -18.11 1.34
N SER A 105 -9.19 -19.38 1.15
CA SER A 105 -8.70 -20.49 1.98
C SER A 105 -7.21 -20.80 1.80
N GLU A 106 -6.61 -20.34 0.71
CA GLU A 106 -5.19 -20.53 0.41
C GLU A 106 -4.32 -19.37 0.91
N LEU A 107 -4.95 -18.29 1.41
CA LEU A 107 -4.23 -17.11 1.88
C LEU A 107 -3.61 -17.31 3.27
N LYS A 108 -2.48 -16.62 3.50
CA LYS A 108 -1.76 -16.57 4.77
C LYS A 108 -1.99 -15.24 5.50
N GLY A 109 -1.58 -15.16 6.77
CA GLY A 109 -1.82 -13.99 7.62
C GLY A 109 -1.33 -12.66 7.04
N ASN A 110 -0.13 -12.63 6.43
CA ASN A 110 0.39 -11.42 5.77
C ASN A 110 -0.51 -10.94 4.62
N GLN A 111 -1.09 -11.86 3.84
CA GLN A 111 -2.00 -11.55 2.75
C GLN A 111 -3.35 -11.06 3.27
N PHE A 112 -3.86 -11.65 4.34
CA PHE A 112 -5.03 -11.12 5.03
C PHE A 112 -4.79 -9.72 5.60
N SER A 113 -3.60 -9.45 6.13
CA SER A 113 -3.21 -8.11 6.58
C SER A 113 -3.21 -7.09 5.42
N GLN A 114 -2.71 -7.47 4.24
CA GLN A 114 -2.76 -6.62 3.04
C GLN A 114 -4.21 -6.39 2.57
N LEU A 115 -5.06 -7.42 2.56
CA LEU A 115 -6.48 -7.27 2.22
C LEU A 115 -7.23 -6.40 3.25
N ALA A 116 -6.88 -6.50 4.53
CA ALA A 116 -7.42 -5.65 5.59
C ALA A 116 -7.06 -4.18 5.42
N LEU A 117 -5.95 -3.86 4.75
CA LEU A 117 -5.60 -2.49 4.34
C LEU A 117 -6.33 -2.08 3.04
N LEU A 118 -6.41 -2.97 2.06
CA LEU A 118 -6.98 -2.68 0.74
C LEU A 118 -8.51 -2.48 0.79
N PHE A 119 -9.22 -3.40 1.43
CA PHE A 119 -10.69 -3.46 1.38
C PHE A 119 -11.37 -2.22 1.95
N PRO A 120 -10.93 -1.65 3.09
CA PRO A 120 -11.47 -0.38 3.57
C PRO A 120 -11.31 0.74 2.53
N LEU A 121 -10.15 0.86 1.88
CA LEU A 121 -9.89 1.89 0.87
C LEU A 121 -10.77 1.73 -0.37
N LEU A 122 -11.04 0.50 -0.80
CA LEU A 122 -11.99 0.24 -1.88
C LEU A 122 -13.43 0.55 -1.45
N ASN A 123 -13.79 0.17 -0.23
CA ASN A 123 -15.13 0.35 0.31
C ASN A 123 -15.50 1.83 0.46
N THR A 124 -14.58 2.70 0.90
CA THR A 124 -14.84 4.16 0.99
C THR A 124 -15.23 4.80 -0.34
N ARG A 125 -14.90 4.15 -1.46
CA ARG A 125 -15.23 4.58 -2.82
C ARG A 125 -16.34 3.75 -3.48
N GLY A 126 -16.95 2.83 -2.75
CA GLY A 126 -17.93 1.89 -3.30
C GLY A 126 -17.35 0.93 -4.34
N LEU A 127 -16.02 0.72 -4.33
CA LEU A 127 -15.31 -0.15 -5.26
C LEU A 127 -15.12 -1.57 -4.72
N LEU A 128 -15.44 -1.83 -3.45
CA LEU A 128 -15.45 -3.18 -2.90
C LEU A 128 -16.73 -3.93 -3.34
N ILE A 129 -16.80 -4.24 -4.63
CA ILE A 129 -17.90 -4.96 -5.29
C ILE A 129 -17.44 -6.34 -5.78
N GLN A 130 -18.38 -7.21 -6.13
CA GLN A 130 -18.09 -8.59 -6.54
C GLN A 130 -17.09 -8.65 -7.70
N THR A 131 -17.26 -7.84 -8.74
CA THR A 131 -16.36 -7.80 -9.90
C THR A 131 -14.91 -7.47 -9.50
N ASN A 132 -14.71 -6.48 -8.64
CA ASN A 132 -13.38 -6.07 -8.22
C ASN A 132 -12.74 -7.07 -7.26
N PHE A 133 -13.54 -7.64 -6.35
CA PHE A 133 -13.08 -8.76 -5.52
C PHE A 133 -12.64 -9.95 -6.38
N ASP A 134 -13.41 -10.30 -7.41
CA ASP A 134 -13.08 -11.41 -8.31
C ASP A 134 -11.81 -11.13 -9.11
N ASN A 135 -11.60 -9.89 -9.55
CA ASN A 135 -10.36 -9.50 -10.22
C ASN A 135 -9.15 -9.63 -9.30
N ILE A 136 -9.25 -9.18 -8.04
CA ILE A 136 -8.19 -9.37 -7.03
C ILE A 136 -7.97 -10.87 -6.75
N ALA A 137 -9.06 -11.64 -6.64
CA ALA A 137 -8.97 -13.05 -6.29
C ALA A 137 -8.38 -13.94 -7.39
N LYS A 138 -8.29 -13.46 -8.65
CA LYS A 138 -7.59 -14.18 -9.72
C LYS A 138 -6.12 -14.42 -9.36
N TYR A 139 -5.47 -13.50 -8.65
CA TYR A 139 -4.06 -13.63 -8.29
C TYR A 139 -3.83 -14.69 -7.20
N PHE A 140 -4.84 -15.00 -6.38
CA PHE A 140 -4.70 -15.96 -5.28
C PHE A 140 -4.33 -17.37 -5.76
N LYS A 141 -4.76 -17.76 -6.97
CA LYS A 141 -4.61 -19.12 -7.51
C LYS A 141 -3.51 -19.29 -8.55
N ILE A 142 -3.09 -18.20 -9.19
CA ILE A 142 -2.26 -18.24 -10.41
C ILE A 142 -0.77 -18.09 -10.07
N VAL A 143 -0.46 -17.57 -8.89
CA VAL A 143 0.83 -16.96 -8.59
C VAL A 143 1.53 -17.73 -7.46
N THR A 144 2.85 -17.88 -7.55
CA THR A 144 3.64 -18.42 -6.43
C THR A 144 3.51 -17.51 -5.21
N GLN A 145 3.60 -18.05 -4.00
CA GLN A 145 3.34 -17.29 -2.77
C GLN A 145 4.09 -15.95 -2.69
N ASN A 146 5.39 -15.95 -3.02
CA ASN A 146 6.23 -14.73 -2.95
C ASN A 146 5.75 -13.65 -3.93
N LYS A 147 5.34 -14.06 -5.14
CA LYS A 147 4.89 -13.13 -6.16
C LYS A 147 3.49 -12.58 -5.83
N LEU A 148 2.65 -13.33 -5.13
CA LEU A 148 1.36 -12.84 -4.63
C LEU A 148 1.54 -11.73 -3.59
N ASP A 149 2.50 -11.90 -2.67
CA ASP A 149 2.79 -10.89 -1.64
C ASP A 149 3.26 -9.57 -2.26
N ASP A 150 4.10 -9.64 -3.30
CA ASP A 150 4.58 -8.48 -4.05
C ASP A 150 3.46 -7.78 -4.83
N GLU A 151 2.62 -8.55 -5.54
CA GLU A 151 1.50 -8.02 -6.32
C GLU A 151 0.47 -7.31 -5.42
N LEU A 152 0.07 -7.94 -4.31
CA LEU A 152 -0.86 -7.33 -3.35
C LEU A 152 -0.24 -6.10 -2.67
N SER A 153 1.04 -6.14 -2.30
CA SER A 153 1.74 -4.98 -1.74
C SER A 153 1.74 -3.79 -2.70
N ASN A 154 2.04 -4.04 -3.98
CA ASN A 154 2.02 -3.01 -5.02
C ASN A 154 0.61 -2.43 -5.24
N ILE A 155 -0.43 -3.28 -5.27
CA ILE A 155 -1.82 -2.82 -5.37
C ILE A 155 -2.21 -1.98 -4.15
N VAL A 156 -1.93 -2.45 -2.91
CA VAL A 156 -2.24 -1.72 -1.67
C VAL A 156 -1.59 -0.35 -1.67
N ASN A 157 -0.28 -0.29 -1.97
CA ASN A 157 0.45 0.97 -2.03
C ASN A 157 -0.11 1.90 -3.11
N ALA A 158 -0.42 1.38 -4.29
CA ALA A 158 -1.00 2.15 -5.38
C ALA A 158 -2.38 2.72 -5.02
N VAL A 159 -3.27 1.90 -4.46
CA VAL A 159 -4.61 2.33 -4.03
C VAL A 159 -4.51 3.39 -2.93
N ASN A 160 -3.58 3.23 -1.99
CA ASN A 160 -3.32 4.21 -0.94
C ASN A 160 -2.81 5.55 -1.50
N ILE A 161 -1.89 5.53 -2.47
CA ILE A 161 -1.36 6.75 -3.09
C ILE A 161 -2.43 7.48 -3.93
N LEU A 162 -3.28 6.75 -4.66
CA LEU A 162 -4.40 7.37 -5.38
C LEU A 162 -5.36 8.08 -4.41
N GLY A 163 -5.56 7.47 -3.24
CA GLY A 163 -6.44 7.97 -2.18
C GLY A 163 -7.86 8.26 -2.68
N ASN A 164 -8.64 8.97 -1.88
CA ASN A 164 -10.04 9.26 -2.25
C ASN A 164 -10.18 10.14 -3.49
N LYS A 165 -9.15 10.94 -3.82
CA LYS A 165 -9.22 11.90 -4.92
C LYS A 165 -9.14 11.21 -6.29
N TYR A 166 -8.25 10.23 -6.45
CA TYR A 166 -7.97 9.62 -7.74
C TYR A 166 -8.37 8.13 -7.81
N LEU A 167 -8.82 7.53 -6.72
CA LEU A 167 -9.35 6.17 -6.75
C LEU A 167 -10.75 6.13 -7.38
N THR A 168 -10.78 5.74 -8.65
CA THR A 168 -11.96 5.55 -9.50
C THR A 168 -11.94 4.14 -10.07
N GLN A 169 -13.08 3.64 -10.58
CA GLN A 169 -13.14 2.30 -11.20
C GLN A 169 -12.10 2.15 -12.32
N GLY A 170 -12.06 3.09 -13.28
CA GLY A 170 -11.13 3.00 -14.41
C GLY A 170 -9.65 3.04 -14.00
N ASN A 171 -9.31 3.74 -12.91
CA ASN A 171 -7.94 3.71 -12.39
C ASN A 171 -7.63 2.40 -11.66
N LEU A 172 -8.59 1.86 -10.91
CA LEU A 172 -8.44 0.55 -10.28
C LEU A 172 -8.26 -0.55 -11.33
N ASP A 173 -9.03 -0.50 -12.43
CA ASP A 173 -8.92 -1.44 -13.54
C ASP A 173 -7.49 -1.47 -14.11
N CYS A 174 -6.87 -0.30 -14.32
CA CYS A 174 -5.47 -0.21 -14.77
C CYS A 174 -4.48 -0.84 -13.77
N LEU A 175 -4.69 -0.66 -12.46
CA LEU A 175 -3.81 -1.24 -11.44
C LEU A 175 -3.94 -2.77 -11.39
N LEU A 176 -5.15 -3.29 -11.58
CA LEU A 176 -5.40 -4.73 -11.57
C LEU A 176 -4.94 -5.38 -12.88
N GLU A 177 -4.98 -4.70 -14.02
CA GLU A 177 -4.49 -5.25 -15.30
C GLU A 177 -3.02 -5.67 -15.22
N LYS A 178 -2.17 -4.88 -14.55
CA LYS A 178 -0.73 -5.12 -14.39
C LYS A 178 -0.27 -4.88 -12.94
N PRO A 179 -0.51 -5.83 -12.02
CA PRO A 179 -0.28 -5.64 -10.57
C PRO A 179 1.18 -5.37 -10.18
N LEU A 180 2.15 -5.98 -10.88
CA LEU A 180 3.58 -5.75 -10.63
C LEU A 180 3.98 -4.31 -11.00
N GLU A 181 3.40 -3.78 -12.08
CA GLU A 181 3.59 -2.42 -12.53
C GLU A 181 2.71 -1.38 -11.79
N ALA A 182 1.79 -1.81 -10.90
CA ALA A 182 0.83 -0.93 -10.22
C ALA A 182 1.51 0.22 -9.47
N GLY A 183 2.67 -0.04 -8.85
CA GLY A 183 3.46 0.96 -8.13
C GLY A 183 4.06 2.07 -9.02
N SER A 184 4.33 1.78 -10.30
CA SER A 184 4.72 2.79 -11.28
C SER A 184 3.51 3.45 -11.92
N MET A 185 2.50 2.65 -12.28
CA MET A 185 1.25 3.11 -12.90
C MET A 185 0.59 4.20 -12.03
N VAL A 186 0.53 4.01 -10.71
CA VAL A 186 -0.08 4.99 -9.81
C VAL A 186 0.56 6.38 -9.90
N ARG A 187 1.88 6.44 -10.08
CA ARG A 187 2.61 7.73 -10.18
C ARG A 187 2.17 8.48 -11.43
N VAL A 188 2.04 7.76 -12.54
CA VAL A 188 1.53 8.29 -13.81
C VAL A 188 0.09 8.78 -13.66
N LEU A 189 -0.79 7.92 -13.12
CA LEU A 189 -2.20 8.26 -12.90
C LEU A 189 -2.36 9.50 -12.01
N ARG A 190 -1.49 9.68 -11.00
CA ARG A 190 -1.48 10.87 -10.15
C ARG A 190 -1.10 12.13 -10.92
N VAL A 191 -0.03 12.08 -11.72
CA VAL A 191 0.42 13.23 -12.53
C VAL A 191 -0.65 13.63 -13.54
N LEU A 192 -1.24 12.66 -14.24
CA LEU A 192 -2.34 12.91 -15.17
C LEU A 192 -3.57 13.46 -14.46
N GLY A 193 -3.95 12.88 -13.31
CA GLY A 193 -5.10 13.30 -12.50
C GLY A 193 -4.95 14.73 -11.97
N ALA A 194 -3.76 15.09 -11.49
CA ALA A 194 -3.47 16.45 -11.01
C ALA A 194 -3.57 17.51 -12.12
N ASN A 195 -3.46 17.11 -13.38
CA ASN A 195 -3.43 18.00 -14.54
C ASN A 195 -4.68 17.89 -15.44
N ASN A 196 -5.74 17.21 -14.99
CA ASN A 196 -6.97 16.98 -15.76
C ASN A 196 -6.75 16.21 -17.08
N LEU A 197 -5.75 15.32 -17.12
CA LEU A 197 -5.40 14.49 -18.28
C LEU A 197 -5.80 13.02 -18.08
N LEU A 198 -6.51 12.69 -17.02
CA LEU A 198 -6.83 11.31 -16.67
C LEU A 198 -8.08 10.82 -17.43
N THR A 199 -7.98 10.75 -18.75
CA THR A 199 -9.03 10.30 -19.67
C THR A 199 -9.05 8.78 -19.84
N ALA A 200 -10.13 8.22 -20.38
CA ALA A 200 -10.19 6.80 -20.71
C ALA A 200 -9.13 6.41 -21.75
N ASN A 201 -8.93 7.24 -22.77
CA ASN A 201 -7.94 7.00 -23.82
C ASN A 201 -6.51 6.98 -23.25
N ASN A 202 -6.15 7.96 -22.42
CA ASN A 202 -4.80 8.01 -21.84
C ASN A 202 -4.51 6.79 -20.96
N ARG A 203 -5.50 6.29 -20.22
CA ARG A 203 -5.39 5.04 -19.47
C ARG A 203 -5.10 3.85 -20.39
N VAL A 204 -5.92 3.67 -21.43
CA VAL A 204 -5.78 2.55 -22.37
C VAL A 204 -4.44 2.60 -23.09
N GLU A 205 -4.02 3.78 -23.58
CA GLU A 205 -2.73 3.93 -24.25
C GLU A 205 -1.57 3.58 -23.32
N LEU A 206 -1.56 4.09 -22.08
CA LEU A 206 -0.49 3.79 -21.12
C LEU A 206 -0.41 2.32 -20.73
N SER A 207 -1.52 1.59 -20.72
CA SER A 207 -1.55 0.15 -20.44
C SER A 207 -0.92 -0.71 -21.55
N LYS A 208 -0.78 -0.19 -22.78
CA LYS A 208 -0.21 -0.94 -23.91
C LYS A 208 1.23 -1.37 -23.64
N GLU A 209 1.60 -2.55 -24.12
CA GLU A 209 2.95 -3.12 -23.89
C GLU A 209 4.05 -2.27 -24.55
N GLU A 210 3.76 -1.67 -25.70
CA GLU A 210 4.63 -0.72 -26.41
C GLU A 210 5.03 0.47 -25.53
N ASN A 211 4.17 0.84 -24.57
CA ASN A 211 4.37 1.99 -23.69
C ASN A 211 4.95 1.61 -22.32
N ARG A 212 5.38 0.36 -22.14
CA ARG A 212 5.88 -0.15 -20.86
C ARG A 212 7.05 0.64 -20.30
N PHE A 213 7.90 1.21 -21.16
CA PHE A 213 8.98 2.10 -20.69
C PHE A 213 8.43 3.26 -19.84
N LEU A 214 7.31 3.88 -20.23
CA LEU A 214 6.70 4.97 -19.47
C LEU A 214 6.21 4.52 -18.09
N LEU A 215 6.01 3.22 -17.87
CA LEU A 215 5.66 2.64 -16.57
C LEU A 215 6.88 2.11 -15.80
N SER A 216 8.10 2.41 -16.26
CA SER A 216 9.32 2.01 -15.55
C SER A 216 9.71 3.00 -14.45
N ASN A 217 10.49 2.53 -13.49
CA ASN A 217 11.11 3.40 -12.49
C ASN A 217 12.03 4.45 -13.14
N GLN A 218 12.71 4.12 -14.24
CA GLN A 218 13.56 5.07 -14.97
C GLN A 218 12.73 6.21 -15.57
N ALA A 219 11.61 5.90 -16.23
CA ALA A 219 10.72 6.91 -16.78
C ALA A 219 10.10 7.80 -15.70
N TYR A 220 9.94 7.33 -14.47
CA TYR A 220 9.51 8.20 -13.38
C TYR A 220 10.48 9.39 -13.19
N PHE A 221 11.79 9.13 -13.13
CA PHE A 221 12.78 10.19 -12.91
C PHE A 221 12.99 11.07 -14.15
N VAL A 222 12.96 10.48 -15.33
CA VAL A 222 13.22 11.18 -16.60
C VAL A 222 12.00 11.95 -17.12
N VAL A 223 10.79 11.42 -16.92
CA VAL A 223 9.56 11.93 -17.53
C VAL A 223 8.61 12.46 -16.47
N TRP A 224 8.11 11.57 -15.61
CA TRP A 224 6.95 11.90 -14.78
C TRP A 224 7.23 12.90 -13.66
N ASN A 225 8.40 12.81 -13.02
CA ASN A 225 8.81 13.74 -11.98
C ASN A 225 9.05 15.16 -12.54
N PRO A 226 9.78 15.36 -13.65
CA PRO A 226 9.83 16.67 -14.32
C PRO A 226 8.46 17.17 -14.77
N LEU A 227 7.61 16.31 -15.35
CA LEU A 227 6.26 16.70 -15.79
C LEU A 227 5.33 17.08 -14.63
N GLU A 228 5.48 16.47 -13.45
CA GLU A 228 4.71 16.84 -12.26
C GLU A 228 4.91 18.32 -11.90
N ILE A 229 6.11 18.84 -12.14
CA ILE A 229 6.47 20.25 -11.90
C ILE A 229 6.08 21.13 -13.10
N HIS A 230 6.29 20.65 -14.32
CA HIS A 230 6.12 21.46 -15.53
C HIS A 230 4.66 21.60 -15.98
N LEU A 231 3.87 20.52 -15.99
CA LEU A 231 2.49 20.55 -16.49
C LEU A 231 1.58 21.57 -15.78
N PRO A 232 1.71 21.84 -14.46
CA PRO A 232 0.97 22.92 -13.81
C PRO A 232 1.24 24.32 -14.37
N THR A 233 2.41 24.57 -14.98
CA THR A 233 2.77 25.87 -15.57
C THR A 233 2.03 26.14 -16.89
N ILE A 234 1.57 25.09 -17.57
CA ILE A 234 0.81 25.17 -18.82
C ILE A 234 -0.66 25.41 -18.47
N LYS A 235 -1.28 26.44 -19.07
CA LYS A 235 -2.70 26.75 -18.79
C LYS A 235 -3.67 25.89 -19.60
N ALA A 236 -3.38 25.67 -20.89
CA ALA A 236 -4.29 24.97 -21.78
C ALA A 236 -4.18 23.45 -21.64
N THR A 237 -5.28 22.78 -21.30
CA THR A 237 -5.32 21.30 -21.20
C THR A 237 -4.92 20.61 -22.50
N HIS A 238 -5.29 21.18 -23.66
CA HIS A 238 -4.90 20.65 -24.97
C HIS A 238 -3.38 20.63 -25.16
N GLU A 239 -2.67 21.68 -24.75
CA GLU A 239 -1.20 21.71 -24.83
C GLU A 239 -0.55 20.66 -23.94
N LYS A 240 -1.10 20.46 -22.74
CA LYS A 240 -0.67 19.37 -21.85
C LYS A 240 -0.89 17.99 -22.48
N GLN A 241 -2.04 17.80 -23.14
CA GLN A 241 -2.35 16.54 -23.83
C GLN A 241 -1.37 16.28 -24.98
N LEU A 242 -1.00 17.30 -25.75
CA LEU A 242 -0.01 17.15 -26.84
C LEU A 242 1.34 16.63 -26.34
N ILE A 243 1.76 17.02 -25.13
CA ILE A 243 2.99 16.50 -24.51
C ILE A 243 2.86 15.00 -24.24
N ILE A 244 1.74 14.57 -23.66
CA ILE A 244 1.47 13.15 -23.38
C ILE A 244 1.39 12.34 -24.67
N ASP A 245 0.67 12.85 -25.67
CA ASP A 245 0.55 12.22 -26.99
C ASP A 245 1.91 12.07 -27.68
N LYS A 246 2.78 13.09 -27.56
CA LYS A 246 4.12 13.02 -28.12
C LYS A 246 4.96 11.96 -27.41
N LEU A 247 4.91 11.88 -26.08
CA LEU A 247 5.60 10.83 -25.32
C LEU A 247 5.15 9.43 -25.73
N ILE A 248 3.84 9.21 -25.90
CA ILE A 248 3.28 7.93 -26.37
C ILE A 248 3.69 7.61 -27.81
N ARG A 249 3.90 8.62 -28.67
CA ARG A 249 4.44 8.36 -30.02
C ARG A 249 5.92 8.00 -29.98
N LEU A 250 6.71 8.65 -29.12
CA LEU A 250 8.15 8.45 -29.03
C LEU A 250 8.52 7.04 -28.55
N THR A 251 7.68 6.38 -27.75
CA THR A 251 7.88 4.98 -27.33
C THR A 251 7.84 3.99 -28.50
N GLN A 252 7.19 4.36 -29.62
CA GLN A 252 7.04 3.52 -30.81
C GLN A 252 8.20 3.71 -31.81
N GLU A 253 9.10 4.67 -31.57
CA GLU A 253 10.20 4.95 -32.47
C GLU A 253 11.46 4.13 -32.14
N GLU A 254 12.42 4.08 -33.08
CA GLU A 254 13.76 3.53 -32.80
C GLU A 254 14.48 4.32 -31.70
N ASP A 255 15.09 3.60 -30.75
CA ASP A 255 15.74 4.15 -29.54
C ASP A 255 14.82 5.08 -28.70
N PRO A 256 13.69 4.54 -28.19
CA PRO A 256 12.63 5.35 -27.59
C PRO A 256 13.10 6.08 -26.33
N ILE A 257 13.98 5.46 -25.54
CA ILE A 257 14.50 6.03 -24.29
C ILE A 257 15.26 7.33 -24.56
N LYS A 258 16.23 7.27 -25.49
CA LYS A 258 17.05 8.43 -25.84
C LYS A 258 16.22 9.55 -26.45
N LYS A 259 15.23 9.22 -27.28
CA LYS A 259 14.31 10.20 -27.88
C LYS A 259 13.45 10.89 -26.84
N ILE A 260 12.92 10.13 -25.88
CA ILE A 260 12.15 10.68 -24.76
C ILE A 260 13.04 11.59 -23.90
N GLU A 261 14.26 11.16 -23.57
CA GLU A 261 15.22 11.98 -22.81
C GLU A 261 15.56 13.29 -23.52
N ASN A 262 15.78 13.26 -24.85
CA ASN A 262 16.00 14.47 -25.65
C ASN A 262 14.78 15.39 -25.61
N TYR A 263 13.60 14.83 -25.85
CA TYR A 263 12.35 15.59 -25.83
C TYR A 263 12.11 16.25 -24.46
N MET A 264 12.35 15.52 -23.36
CA MET A 264 12.21 16.08 -22.01
C MET A 264 13.21 17.21 -21.74
N ARG A 265 14.44 17.12 -22.25
CA ARG A 265 15.45 18.20 -22.15
C ARG A 265 15.09 19.45 -22.95
N GLU A 266 14.48 19.27 -24.12
CA GLU A 266 13.99 20.38 -24.94
C GLU A 266 12.77 21.05 -24.32
N LEU A 267 11.83 20.25 -23.79
CA LEU A 267 10.60 20.72 -23.16
C LEU A 267 10.86 21.45 -21.84
N ILE A 268 11.78 20.93 -21.03
CA ILE A 268 12.13 21.45 -19.71
C ILE A 268 13.65 21.64 -19.68
N PRO A 269 14.16 22.78 -20.17
CA PRO A 269 15.58 23.06 -20.12
C PRO A 269 16.04 23.09 -18.66
N GLU A 270 17.12 22.38 -18.33
CA GLU A 270 17.75 22.55 -17.03
C GLU A 270 18.09 24.04 -16.85
N PRO A 271 17.86 24.62 -15.65
CA PRO A 271 18.30 25.97 -15.38
C PRO A 271 19.79 26.04 -15.69
N SER A 272 20.14 26.85 -16.69
CA SER A 272 21.53 27.07 -17.10
C SER A 272 22.33 27.31 -15.83
N LYS A 273 23.30 26.43 -15.52
CA LYS A 273 24.23 26.64 -14.41
C LYS A 273 24.65 28.12 -14.47
N PRO A 274 24.47 28.91 -13.40
CA PRO A 274 24.83 30.31 -13.44
C PRO A 274 26.27 30.38 -13.96
N PRO A 275 26.55 31.26 -14.93
CA PRO A 275 27.90 31.37 -15.48
C PRO A 275 28.83 31.49 -14.29
N LYS A 276 29.80 30.57 -14.19
CA LYS A 276 30.84 30.62 -13.16
C LYS A 276 31.32 32.06 -13.15
N ARG A 277 31.02 32.80 -12.07
CA ARG A 277 31.57 34.13 -11.88
C ARG A 277 33.08 33.92 -11.96
N ASN A 278 33.68 34.36 -13.07
CA ASN A 278 35.11 34.54 -13.13
C ASN A 278 35.44 35.45 -11.95
N THR A 279 36.12 34.89 -10.96
CA THR A 279 36.70 35.63 -9.86
C THR A 279 37.59 36.69 -10.50
N PHE A 280 37.13 37.94 -10.48
CA PHE A 280 37.98 39.09 -10.68
C PHE A 280 38.93 39.14 -9.48
N ASP A 281 40.11 38.54 -9.66
CA ASP A 281 41.28 38.90 -8.90
C ASP A 281 41.60 40.37 -9.19
N LYS A 282 41.60 41.16 -8.12
CA LYS A 282 42.36 42.39 -7.85
C LYS A 282 41.46 43.38 -7.14
N PHE A 283 41.57 43.40 -5.81
CA PHE A 283 41.99 44.56 -5.01
C PHE A 283 42.17 44.07 -3.58
N SER A 284 43.30 43.41 -3.32
CA SER A 284 43.79 43.21 -1.95
C SER A 284 44.57 44.46 -1.58
N THR A 285 44.04 45.25 -0.65
CA THR A 285 44.68 46.46 -0.09
C THR A 285 45.56 46.15 1.12
N ALA A 286 46.01 44.91 1.29
CA ALA A 286 46.91 44.54 2.37
C ALA A 286 48.39 44.75 1.97
N PRO A 287 49.20 45.46 2.78
CA PRO A 287 50.62 45.62 2.50
C PRO A 287 51.39 44.29 2.69
N PRO A 288 52.48 44.06 1.93
CA PRO A 288 53.23 42.79 1.94
C PRO A 288 54.03 42.58 3.24
N PRO A 289 54.39 41.32 3.55
CA PRO A 289 54.87 40.91 4.87
C PRO A 289 56.33 41.31 5.09
N ARG A 290 56.64 41.82 6.29
CA ARG A 290 58.03 41.98 6.76
C ARG A 290 58.49 40.69 7.42
N SER A 291 59.43 40.01 6.77
CA SER A 291 60.28 39.00 7.39
C SER A 291 61.26 39.65 8.37
N LYS A 292 61.53 38.97 9.50
CA LYS A 292 62.86 38.87 10.11
C LYS A 292 62.87 37.79 11.20
N SER A 293 63.74 36.82 10.99
CA SER A 293 64.21 35.79 11.89
C SER A 293 64.75 36.33 13.22
N ARG A 294 64.45 35.66 14.34
CA ARG A 294 65.47 35.29 15.35
C ARG A 294 64.93 34.26 16.35
N SER A 295 65.70 33.20 16.49
CA SER A 295 65.61 32.09 17.42
C SER A 295 65.95 32.47 18.87
N SER A 296 65.49 31.58 19.77
CA SER A 296 66.06 31.10 21.05
C SER A 296 65.48 31.61 22.37
N LEU A 297 64.75 30.70 23.02
CA LEU A 297 64.97 30.15 24.38
C LEU A 297 65.39 31.11 25.50
N ASN A 298 64.46 31.38 26.41
CA ASN A 298 64.45 30.95 27.82
C ASN A 298 63.55 31.89 28.62
N ASP A 299 62.57 31.35 29.33
CA ASP A 299 62.60 31.45 30.80
C ASP A 299 61.51 30.57 31.43
N LEU A 300 62.01 29.67 32.29
CA LEU A 300 61.28 28.85 33.23
C LEU A 300 60.79 29.73 34.39
N GLY A 301 59.54 29.58 34.77
CA GLY A 301 58.96 30.17 35.98
C GLY A 301 57.85 29.28 36.53
N ILE A 302 58.25 28.24 37.27
CA ILE A 302 57.42 27.40 38.14
C ILE A 302 56.82 28.27 39.24
N ILE A 303 55.51 28.20 39.52
CA ILE A 303 54.94 28.16 40.90
C ILE A 303 53.64 27.33 40.89
N MET A 304 53.60 26.40 41.85
CA MET A 304 52.50 25.53 42.27
C MET A 304 51.42 26.27 43.10
N ASP A 305 50.21 25.73 43.01
CA ASP A 305 49.31 25.38 44.13
C ASP A 305 48.31 26.35 44.80
N ILE A 306 47.11 25.76 44.99
CA ILE A 306 46.23 25.74 46.18
C ILE A 306 45.07 26.76 46.29
N SER A 307 43.86 26.18 46.18
CA SER A 307 42.62 26.40 46.97
C SER A 307 41.84 27.71 46.82
N GLY A 308 40.50 27.74 46.88
CA GLY A 308 39.48 26.74 47.20
C GLY A 308 38.17 27.43 47.64
N THR A 309 37.08 26.65 47.64
CA THR A 309 35.83 26.78 48.45
C THR A 309 34.88 27.95 48.16
N LEU A 310 33.55 27.80 48.16
CA LEU A 310 32.64 26.82 48.78
C LEU A 310 31.65 26.20 47.76
#